data_AF-A0AAD3MJE0-F1
#
_entry.id   AF-A0AAD3MJE0-F1
#
_cell.length_a   1.000
_cell.length_b   1.000
_cell.length_c   1.000
_cell.angle_alpha   90.00
_cell.angle_beta   90.00
_cell.angle_gamma   90.00
#
_symmetry.space_group_name_H-M   'P 1'
#
loop_
_entity.id
_entity.type
_entity.pdbx_description
1 polymer ?
#
loop_
_entity_poly.entity_id
_entity_poly.type
_entity_poly.pdbx_seq_one_letter_code
_entity_poly.pdbx_strand_id
1 'polypeptide(L)'
;MINGTNGASFHPIITKNETLYMFSSDLCRSLYALYEEDVTVKGIPGYRFVPPSEVFANLTVNPANAGFCVPAGNCLGSGVLNVSGCKQGAPIIMSSPHFYQADEKFVQDVFGMKPKKEQHETTIDINPLTGIILQAAKRLQINVYVEKIPTFSQTGNVRTVVFPVVYLNESVIIDDTSVKKLRVIVTEQNVVVNVPFILIGLGIILGGVFMFLMCRQKTPESTAAERQPLLSS
;
A
#
# COMPACT_ATOMS: atom_id res chain seq x y z
N MET A 1 2.20 -4.11 19.83
CA MET A 1 2.72 -2.77 19.51
C MET A 1 1.69 -2.04 18.64
N ILE A 2 1.61 -0.72 18.77
CA ILE A 2 0.78 0.15 17.92
C ILE A 2 1.74 0.80 16.93
N ASN A 3 1.66 0.40 15.65
CA ASN A 3 2.58 0.81 14.61
C ASN A 3 1.82 1.51 13.48
N GLY A 4 2.45 2.53 12.89
CA GLY A 4 1.92 3.24 11.72
C GLY A 4 0.81 4.22 12.05
N THR A 5 -0.04 4.49 11.07
CA THR A 5 -1.15 5.47 11.20
C THR A 5 -2.46 4.76 11.56
N ASN A 6 -3.57 5.50 11.60
CA ASN A 6 -4.91 4.91 11.72
C ASN A 6 -5.47 4.38 10.38
N GLY A 7 -4.68 4.40 9.30
CA GLY A 7 -5.11 3.96 7.97
C GLY A 7 -5.92 5.00 7.17
N ALA A 8 -6.12 6.23 7.68
CA ALA A 8 -6.82 7.29 6.94
C ALA A 8 -5.90 8.16 6.07
N SER A 9 -4.61 8.18 6.39
CA SER A 9 -3.56 8.85 5.61
C SER A 9 -2.21 8.23 5.95
N PHE A 10 -1.21 8.46 5.09
CA PHE A 10 0.16 7.99 5.26
C PHE A 10 1.13 9.15 5.08
N HIS A 11 2.42 8.93 5.37
CA HIS A 11 3.43 9.96 5.18
C HIS A 11 3.62 10.29 3.69
N PRO A 12 4.10 11.49 3.35
CA PRO A 12 4.42 11.84 1.96
C PRO A 12 5.65 11.07 1.44
N ILE A 13 5.83 11.08 0.13
CA ILE A 13 6.96 10.46 -0.59
C ILE A 13 7.04 8.95 -0.35
N ILE A 14 5.94 8.27 -0.67
CA ILE A 14 5.83 6.81 -0.62
C ILE A 14 6.55 6.17 -1.81
N THR A 15 7.26 5.10 -1.53
CA THR A 15 8.00 4.25 -2.45
C THR A 15 7.33 2.88 -2.60
N LYS A 16 7.66 2.14 -3.66
CA LYS A 16 7.06 0.82 -3.92
C LYS A 16 7.63 -0.30 -3.02
N ASN A 17 8.80 -0.06 -2.42
CA ASN A 17 9.52 -1.08 -1.65
C ASN A 17 9.27 -1.00 -0.15
N GLU A 18 8.45 -0.04 0.30
CA GLU A 18 8.17 0.12 1.72
C GLU A 18 6.92 -0.63 2.17
N THR A 19 6.87 -0.87 3.48
CA THR A 19 5.76 -1.52 4.15
C THR A 19 4.94 -0.47 4.89
N LEU A 20 3.68 -0.29 4.51
CA LEU A 20 2.80 0.66 5.16
C LEU A 20 2.11 0.03 6.36
N TYR A 21 2.49 0.44 7.56
CA TYR A 21 1.86 -0.01 8.80
C TYR A 21 0.62 0.81 9.13
N MET A 22 -0.38 0.15 9.70
CA MET A 22 -1.57 0.80 10.24
C MET A 22 -2.14 0.06 11.44
N PHE A 23 -2.66 0.80 12.41
CA PHE A 23 -3.38 0.25 13.55
C PHE A 23 -4.89 0.22 13.27
N SER A 24 -5.48 -0.97 13.35
CA SER A 24 -6.94 -1.13 13.27
C SER A 24 -7.50 -1.35 14.67
N SER A 25 -8.31 -0.40 15.15
CA SER A 25 -9.05 -0.54 16.40
C SER A 25 -10.08 -1.67 16.33
N ASP A 26 -10.58 -2.00 15.15
CA ASP A 26 -11.57 -3.08 14.95
C ASP A 26 -10.94 -4.45 15.14
N LEU A 27 -9.69 -4.62 14.68
CA LEU A 27 -8.90 -5.85 14.77
C LEU A 27 -7.99 -5.89 16.00
N CYS A 28 -7.92 -4.79 16.75
CA CYS A 28 -7.17 -4.67 18.00
C CYS A 28 -5.67 -4.95 17.85
N ARG A 29 -5.13 -4.74 16.65
CA ARG A 29 -3.71 -4.92 16.34
C ARG A 29 -3.27 -4.03 15.19
N SER A 30 -1.96 -3.88 15.10
CA SER A 30 -1.32 -3.30 13.91
C SER A 30 -1.22 -4.35 12.81
N LEU A 31 -1.43 -3.89 11.58
CA LEU A 31 -1.31 -4.63 10.33
C LEU A 31 -0.38 -3.87 9.41
N TYR A 32 -0.10 -4.44 8.25
CA TYR A 32 0.64 -3.77 7.20
C TYR A 32 0.07 -4.10 5.82
N ALA A 33 0.33 -3.23 4.87
CA ALA A 33 0.02 -3.41 3.46
C ALA A 33 1.30 -3.26 2.62
N LEU A 34 1.36 -4.01 1.52
CA LEU A 34 2.46 -4.02 0.58
C LEU A 34 1.98 -3.51 -0.78
N TYR A 35 2.89 -2.89 -1.53
CA TYR A 35 2.63 -2.45 -2.89
C TYR A 35 2.24 -3.63 -3.78
N GLU A 36 1.21 -3.45 -4.60
CA GLU A 36 0.76 -4.42 -5.58
C GLU A 36 0.95 -3.89 -7.01
N GLU A 37 0.37 -2.73 -7.32
CA GLU A 37 0.35 -2.20 -8.68
C GLU A 37 0.21 -0.67 -8.74
N ASP A 38 0.55 -0.10 -9.90
CA ASP A 38 0.27 1.30 -10.22
C ASP A 38 -1.19 1.44 -10.65
N VAL A 39 -1.86 2.46 -10.13
CA VAL A 39 -3.27 2.74 -10.43
C VAL A 39 -3.47 4.20 -10.81
N THR A 40 -4.56 4.48 -11.51
CA THR A 40 -4.98 5.85 -11.83
C THR A 40 -6.41 6.05 -11.33
N VAL A 41 -6.59 6.95 -10.37
CA VAL A 41 -7.88 7.28 -9.78
C VAL A 41 -8.25 8.70 -10.16
N LYS A 42 -9.34 8.88 -10.91
CA LYS A 42 -9.80 10.20 -11.42
C LYS A 42 -8.68 11.00 -12.14
N GLY A 43 -7.81 10.29 -12.86
CA GLY A 43 -6.68 10.87 -13.58
C GLY A 43 -5.51 11.32 -12.69
N ILE A 44 -5.49 10.92 -11.41
CA ILE A 44 -4.35 11.11 -10.51
C ILE A 44 -3.60 9.77 -10.39
N PRO A 45 -2.28 9.73 -10.59
CA PRO A 45 -1.50 8.52 -10.38
C PRO A 45 -1.44 8.16 -8.89
N GLY A 46 -1.52 6.88 -8.61
CA GLY A 46 -1.45 6.32 -7.26
C GLY A 46 -0.81 4.93 -7.25
N TYR A 47 -0.50 4.45 -6.05
CA TYR A 47 -0.02 3.11 -5.78
C TYR A 47 -1.10 2.35 -5.02
N ARG A 48 -1.40 1.12 -5.46
CA ARG A 48 -2.27 0.20 -4.74
C ARG A 48 -1.46 -0.58 -3.71
N PHE A 49 -1.89 -0.49 -2.47
CA PHE A 49 -1.39 -1.30 -1.36
C PHE A 49 -2.47 -2.27 -0.88
N VAL A 50 -2.09 -3.51 -0.64
CA VAL A 50 -2.97 -4.58 -0.15
C VAL A 50 -2.36 -5.28 1.07
N PRO A 51 -3.16 -5.66 2.08
CA PRO A 51 -2.68 -6.53 3.15
C PRO A 51 -2.36 -7.92 2.57
N PRO A 52 -1.13 -8.42 2.73
CA PRO A 52 -0.78 -9.75 2.24
C PRO A 52 -1.36 -10.84 3.16
N SER A 53 -1.50 -12.06 2.64
CA SER A 53 -2.10 -13.20 3.36
C SER A 53 -1.42 -13.51 4.71
N GLU A 54 -0.13 -13.20 4.81
CA GLU A 54 0.77 -13.35 5.94
C GLU A 54 0.30 -12.56 7.16
N VAL A 55 -0.50 -11.51 6.97
CA VAL A 55 -1.06 -10.69 8.06
C VAL A 55 -1.98 -11.52 8.96
N PHE A 56 -2.75 -12.45 8.39
CA PHE A 56 -3.64 -13.35 9.12
C PHE A 56 -3.22 -14.83 9.04
N ALA A 57 -2.03 -15.12 8.51
CA ALA A 57 -1.55 -16.48 8.40
C ALA A 57 -1.26 -17.12 9.76
N ASN A 58 -1.35 -18.44 9.82
CA ASN A 58 -1.01 -19.23 11.00
C ASN A 58 0.46 -19.06 11.39
N LEU A 59 0.82 -19.33 12.65
CA LEU A 59 2.20 -19.29 13.17
C LEU A 59 3.17 -20.19 12.38
N THR A 60 2.67 -21.24 11.73
CA THR A 60 3.50 -22.13 10.90
C THR A 60 3.98 -21.47 9.61
N VAL A 61 3.19 -20.53 9.08
CA VAL A 61 3.48 -19.76 7.87
C VAL A 61 4.18 -18.46 8.22
N ASN A 62 3.68 -17.76 9.24
CA ASN A 62 4.28 -16.53 9.75
C ASN A 62 4.49 -16.64 11.28
N PRO A 63 5.67 -17.04 11.75
CA PRO A 63 5.96 -17.20 13.18
C PRO A 63 5.76 -15.93 14.02
N ALA A 64 5.84 -14.74 13.40
CA ALA A 64 5.56 -13.48 14.08
C ALA A 64 4.09 -13.36 14.53
N ASN A 65 3.18 -14.16 13.97
CA ASN A 65 1.78 -14.17 14.36
C ASN A 65 1.47 -15.02 15.60
N ALA A 66 2.44 -15.75 16.17
CA ALA A 66 2.22 -16.63 17.32
C ALA A 66 1.57 -15.90 18.52
N GLY A 67 1.90 -14.62 18.73
CA GLY A 67 1.33 -13.79 19.79
C GLY A 67 -0.15 -13.41 19.62
N PHE A 68 -0.74 -13.66 18.44
CA PHE A 68 -2.16 -13.41 18.17
C PHE A 68 -3.02 -14.67 18.29
N CYS A 69 -2.41 -15.81 18.58
CA CYS A 69 -3.13 -17.03 18.88
C CYS A 69 -3.50 -17.04 20.36
N VAL A 70 -4.80 -16.95 20.64
CA VAL A 70 -5.35 -16.85 22.00
C VAL A 70 -6.33 -18.00 22.20
N PRO A 71 -6.05 -18.96 23.11
CA PRO A 71 -4.87 -19.04 24.00
C PRO A 71 -3.56 -19.35 23.26
N ALA A 72 -2.42 -19.03 23.89
CA ALA A 72 -1.10 -19.18 23.28
C ALA A 72 -0.87 -20.60 22.75
N GLY A 73 -0.34 -20.71 21.52
CA GLY A 73 -0.11 -21.98 20.84
C GLY A 73 -1.35 -22.60 20.18
N ASN A 74 -2.54 -22.06 20.40
CA ASN A 74 -3.78 -22.55 19.79
C ASN A 74 -4.32 -21.54 18.75
N CYS A 75 -3.84 -21.66 17.51
CA CYS A 75 -4.34 -20.87 16.39
C CYS A 75 -5.47 -21.61 15.68
N LEU A 76 -6.55 -20.90 15.33
CA LEU A 76 -7.69 -21.50 14.60
C LEU A 76 -7.32 -21.96 13.18
N GLY A 77 -6.39 -21.27 12.52
CA GLY A 77 -6.02 -21.49 11.12
C GLY A 77 -5.52 -20.19 10.48
N SER A 78 -5.13 -20.25 9.20
CA SER A 78 -4.77 -19.06 8.43
C SER A 78 -6.01 -18.30 7.95
N GLY A 79 -5.90 -16.97 7.85
CA GLY A 79 -6.92 -16.06 7.34
C GLY A 79 -8.03 -15.68 8.32
N VAL A 80 -7.88 -16.06 9.60
CA VAL A 80 -8.81 -15.71 10.68
C VAL A 80 -8.07 -15.17 11.89
N LEU A 81 -8.71 -14.27 12.64
CA LEU A 81 -8.16 -13.64 13.83
C LEU A 81 -9.17 -13.69 14.97
N ASN A 82 -8.79 -14.33 16.07
CA ASN A 82 -9.59 -14.29 17.30
C ASN A 82 -9.43 -12.91 17.98
N VAL A 83 -10.52 -12.16 18.09
CA VAL A 83 -10.53 -10.82 18.71
C VAL A 83 -11.30 -10.81 20.04
N SER A 84 -11.59 -11.97 20.62
CA SER A 84 -12.35 -12.07 21.87
C SER A 84 -11.75 -11.25 23.02
N GLY A 85 -10.41 -11.21 23.10
CA GLY A 85 -9.68 -10.47 24.12
C GLY A 85 -9.98 -8.96 24.13
N CYS A 86 -10.29 -8.36 22.99
CA CYS A 86 -10.66 -6.94 22.91
C CYS A 86 -12.16 -6.69 22.72
N LYS A 87 -12.96 -7.76 22.59
CA LYS A 87 -14.43 -7.70 22.49
C LYS A 87 -15.09 -8.27 23.74
N GLN A 88 -14.51 -7.97 24.92
CA GLN A 88 -15.07 -8.30 26.23
C GLN A 88 -15.40 -9.80 26.39
N GLY A 89 -14.58 -10.68 25.80
CA GLY A 89 -14.75 -12.13 25.87
C GLY A 89 -15.78 -12.71 24.88
N ALA A 90 -16.45 -11.89 24.07
CA ALA A 90 -17.33 -12.39 23.02
C ALA A 90 -16.54 -13.25 22.01
N PRO A 91 -17.08 -14.39 21.54
CA PRO A 91 -16.37 -15.33 20.67
C PRO A 91 -16.31 -14.85 19.20
N ILE A 92 -15.84 -13.61 19.00
CA ILE A 92 -15.79 -12.95 17.69
C ILE A 92 -14.47 -13.29 17.00
N ILE A 93 -14.59 -13.77 15.76
CA ILE A 93 -13.48 -14.08 14.87
C ILE A 93 -13.57 -13.17 13.64
N MET A 94 -12.50 -12.43 13.35
CA MET A 94 -12.42 -11.56 12.18
C MET A 94 -11.76 -12.30 11.02
N SER A 95 -12.23 -12.05 9.79
CA SER A 95 -11.61 -12.55 8.56
C SER A 95 -11.81 -11.56 7.42
N SER A 96 -11.24 -11.82 6.24
CA SER A 96 -11.70 -11.19 5.01
C SER A 96 -13.04 -11.80 4.56
N PRO A 97 -13.86 -11.08 3.75
CA PRO A 97 -15.14 -11.57 3.28
C PRO A 97 -15.07 -12.92 2.55
N HIS A 98 -16.08 -13.75 2.77
CA HIS A 98 -16.17 -15.14 2.32
C HIS A 98 -14.89 -15.96 2.58
N PHE A 99 -14.17 -15.63 3.66
CA PHE A 99 -12.90 -16.26 4.02
C PHE A 99 -11.82 -16.15 2.92
N TYR A 100 -11.79 -15.03 2.17
CA TYR A 100 -10.70 -14.71 1.25
C TYR A 100 -9.34 -14.76 1.99
N GLN A 101 -8.33 -15.39 1.37
CA GLN A 101 -7.00 -15.66 1.94
C GLN A 101 -6.97 -16.54 3.22
N ALA A 102 -8.05 -17.28 3.51
CA ALA A 102 -8.09 -18.23 4.62
C ALA A 102 -7.90 -19.68 4.19
N ASP A 103 -7.62 -20.56 5.16
CA ASP A 103 -7.57 -22.01 4.92
C ASP A 103 -8.90 -22.50 4.32
N GLU A 104 -8.83 -23.41 3.35
CA GLU A 104 -10.01 -23.91 2.61
C GLU A 104 -11.12 -24.49 3.50
N LYS A 105 -10.75 -25.04 4.67
CA LYS A 105 -11.71 -25.57 5.64
C LYS A 105 -12.78 -24.54 6.03
N PHE A 106 -12.42 -23.27 6.20
CA PHE A 106 -13.36 -22.23 6.59
C PHE A 106 -14.38 -21.93 5.46
N VAL A 107 -13.95 -22.06 4.21
CA VAL A 107 -14.82 -21.92 3.03
C VAL A 107 -15.76 -23.12 2.91
N GLN A 108 -15.27 -24.33 3.21
CA GLN A 108 -16.03 -25.58 3.07
C GLN A 108 -17.01 -25.84 4.22
N ASP A 109 -16.70 -25.37 5.44
CA ASP A 109 -17.53 -25.58 6.63
C ASP A 109 -18.90 -24.90 6.55
N VAL A 110 -19.01 -23.82 5.76
CA VAL A 110 -20.22 -23.01 5.63
C VAL A 110 -20.64 -22.90 4.17
N PHE A 111 -21.84 -23.41 3.86
CA PHE A 111 -22.42 -23.31 2.53
C PHE A 111 -22.60 -21.85 2.10
N GLY A 112 -22.21 -21.54 0.85
CA GLY A 112 -22.36 -20.22 0.25
C GLY A 112 -21.11 -19.33 0.28
N MET A 113 -20.02 -19.78 0.92
CA MET A 113 -18.73 -19.08 0.86
C MET A 113 -18.11 -19.22 -0.53
N LYS A 114 -17.75 -18.09 -1.14
CA LYS A 114 -17.20 -17.99 -2.51
C LYS A 114 -16.16 -16.87 -2.56
N PRO A 115 -14.97 -17.06 -1.99
CA PRO A 115 -13.94 -16.02 -1.97
C PRO A 115 -13.55 -15.59 -3.38
N LYS A 116 -13.52 -14.29 -3.63
CA LYS A 116 -13.09 -13.67 -4.90
C LYS A 116 -12.23 -12.47 -4.58
N LYS A 117 -11.03 -12.41 -5.17
CA LYS A 117 -10.07 -11.33 -4.91
C LYS A 117 -10.69 -9.95 -5.15
N GLU A 118 -11.30 -9.76 -6.32
CA GLU A 118 -11.83 -8.47 -6.78
C GLU A 118 -12.92 -7.92 -5.83
N GLN A 119 -13.67 -8.81 -5.19
CA GLN A 119 -14.81 -8.47 -4.36
C GLN A 119 -14.48 -8.42 -2.87
N HIS A 120 -13.49 -9.18 -2.41
CA HIS A 120 -13.25 -9.43 -0.98
C HIS A 120 -11.88 -8.98 -0.49
N GLU A 121 -10.99 -8.55 -1.38
CA GLU A 121 -9.71 -7.96 -0.99
C GLU A 121 -9.89 -6.58 -0.37
N THR A 122 -9.05 -6.26 0.62
CA THR A 122 -8.91 -4.89 1.12
C THR A 122 -7.88 -4.16 0.28
N THR A 123 -8.22 -3.00 -0.26
CA THR A 123 -7.32 -2.19 -1.11
C THR A 123 -7.19 -0.76 -0.58
N ILE A 124 -6.00 -0.18 -0.73
CA ILE A 124 -5.68 1.19 -0.36
C ILE A 124 -4.88 1.81 -1.50
N ASP A 125 -5.52 2.70 -2.27
CA ASP A 125 -4.92 3.40 -3.39
C ASP A 125 -4.48 4.79 -2.92
N ILE A 126 -3.17 5.04 -2.92
CA ILE A 126 -2.56 6.21 -2.28
C ILE A 126 -1.80 7.02 -3.33
N ASN A 127 -1.90 8.35 -3.30
CA ASN A 127 -1.02 9.19 -4.09
C ASN A 127 0.39 9.19 -3.46
N PRO A 128 1.43 8.72 -4.18
CA PRO A 128 2.73 8.50 -3.57
C PRO A 128 3.42 9.79 -3.12
N LEU A 129 3.14 10.90 -3.78
CA LEU A 129 3.73 12.17 -3.39
C LEU A 129 3.20 12.63 -2.02
N THR A 130 1.88 12.65 -1.87
CA THR A 130 1.24 13.31 -0.73
C THR A 130 0.91 12.36 0.43
N GLY A 131 0.86 11.04 0.19
CA GLY A 131 0.39 10.07 1.19
C GLY A 131 -1.13 10.09 1.40
N ILE A 132 -1.87 10.84 0.57
CA ILE A 132 -3.34 10.95 0.63
C ILE A 132 -3.97 9.76 -0.08
N ILE A 133 -4.98 9.17 0.55
CA ILE A 133 -5.80 8.10 -0.02
C ILE A 133 -6.67 8.67 -1.16
N LEU A 134 -6.53 8.11 -2.35
CA LEU A 134 -7.34 8.42 -3.52
C LEU A 134 -8.62 7.58 -3.55
N GLN A 135 -8.48 6.30 -3.24
CA GLN A 135 -9.58 5.35 -3.14
C GLN A 135 -9.17 4.27 -2.13
N ALA A 136 -10.10 3.77 -1.33
CA ALA A 136 -9.86 2.60 -0.51
C ALA A 136 -11.13 1.78 -0.36
N ALA A 137 -10.97 0.49 -0.14
CA ALA A 137 -12.04 -0.43 0.22
C ALA A 137 -11.54 -1.32 1.35
N LYS A 138 -11.90 -1.00 2.59
CA LYS A 138 -11.63 -1.83 3.77
C LYS A 138 -12.75 -2.84 3.91
N ARG A 139 -12.41 -4.12 3.73
CA ARG A 139 -13.37 -5.22 3.72
C ARG A 139 -13.07 -6.21 4.82
N LEU A 140 -13.99 -6.33 5.78
CA LEU A 140 -13.85 -7.20 6.95
C LEU A 140 -15.13 -8.00 7.16
N GLN A 141 -14.98 -9.26 7.58
CA GLN A 141 -16.05 -10.15 7.95
C GLN A 141 -16.00 -10.44 9.44
N ILE A 142 -17.17 -10.29 10.07
CA ILE A 142 -17.42 -10.62 11.46
C ILE A 142 -18.01 -12.02 11.49
N ASN A 143 -17.33 -12.92 12.20
CA ASN A 143 -17.74 -14.29 12.41
C ASN A 143 -17.88 -14.56 13.91
N VAL A 144 -18.63 -15.60 14.26
CA VAL A 144 -18.79 -16.11 15.62
C VAL A 144 -18.26 -17.52 15.68
N TYR A 145 -17.41 -17.82 16.65
CA TYR A 145 -16.99 -19.19 16.92
C TYR A 145 -18.14 -19.93 17.63
N VAL A 146 -18.70 -20.94 16.96
CA VAL A 146 -19.84 -21.72 17.44
C VAL A 146 -19.38 -23.14 17.71
N GLU A 147 -19.69 -23.66 18.89
CA GLU A 147 -19.41 -25.05 19.26
C GLU A 147 -20.51 -25.61 20.16
N LYS A 148 -20.56 -26.94 20.26
CA LYS A 148 -21.43 -27.62 21.22
C LYS A 148 -20.89 -27.44 22.63
N ILE A 149 -21.72 -26.91 23.54
CA ILE A 149 -21.39 -26.82 24.96
C ILE A 149 -22.32 -27.77 25.73
N PRO A 150 -21.81 -28.87 26.32
CA PRO A 150 -22.65 -29.90 26.95
C PRO A 150 -23.63 -29.37 28.00
N THR A 151 -23.25 -28.31 28.72
CA THR A 151 -24.05 -27.69 29.78
C THR A 151 -25.19 -26.82 29.25
N PHE A 152 -25.10 -26.33 28.01
CA PHE A 152 -26.09 -25.42 27.42
C PHE A 152 -26.89 -26.11 26.31
N SER A 153 -28.13 -26.48 26.62
CA SER A 153 -29.04 -27.16 25.70
C SER A 153 -29.32 -26.36 24.42
N GLN A 154 -29.20 -25.02 24.47
CA GLN A 154 -29.37 -24.11 23.34
C GLN A 154 -28.39 -24.41 22.19
N THR A 155 -27.20 -24.96 22.49
CA THR A 155 -26.21 -25.33 21.47
C THR A 155 -26.52 -26.66 20.78
N GLY A 156 -27.39 -27.49 21.38
CA GLY A 156 -27.82 -28.77 20.84
C GLY A 156 -26.65 -29.66 20.40
N ASN A 157 -26.70 -30.11 19.15
CA ASN A 157 -25.63 -30.86 18.48
C ASN A 157 -25.03 -30.06 17.32
N VAL A 158 -24.77 -28.77 17.53
CA VAL A 158 -24.12 -27.93 16.52
C VAL A 158 -22.69 -28.39 16.25
N ARG A 159 -22.24 -28.26 15.00
CA ARG A 159 -20.84 -28.51 14.60
C ARG A 159 -19.96 -27.35 15.07
N THR A 160 -18.72 -27.65 15.44
CA THR A 160 -17.73 -26.61 15.73
C THR A 160 -17.31 -25.90 14.45
N VAL A 161 -17.66 -24.62 14.29
CA VAL A 161 -17.44 -23.84 13.07
C VAL A 161 -17.16 -22.37 13.38
N VAL A 162 -16.43 -21.70 12.50
CA VAL A 162 -16.36 -20.23 12.45
C VAL A 162 -17.52 -19.75 11.58
N PHE A 163 -18.61 -19.32 12.20
CA PHE A 163 -19.86 -19.00 11.52
C PHE A 163 -19.90 -17.53 11.06
N PRO A 164 -19.99 -17.23 9.76
CA PRO A 164 -20.04 -15.85 9.26
C PRO A 164 -21.38 -15.20 9.58
N VAL A 165 -21.35 -13.99 10.13
CA VAL A 165 -22.55 -13.22 10.46
C VAL A 165 -22.80 -12.13 9.43
N VAL A 166 -21.79 -11.30 9.17
CA VAL A 166 -21.88 -10.17 8.25
C VAL A 166 -20.48 -9.78 7.79
N TYR A 167 -20.36 -9.24 6.58
CA TYR A 167 -19.17 -8.52 6.17
C TYR A 167 -19.52 -7.08 5.82
N LEU A 168 -18.55 -6.19 5.99
CA LEU A 168 -18.66 -4.76 5.77
C LEU A 168 -17.65 -4.34 4.70
N ASN A 169 -18.05 -3.41 3.84
CA ASN A 169 -17.18 -2.73 2.89
C ASN A 169 -17.21 -1.23 3.20
N GLU A 170 -16.20 -0.76 3.92
CA GLU A 170 -15.98 0.66 4.19
C GLU A 170 -15.13 1.22 3.05
N SER A 171 -15.77 1.96 2.14
CA SER A 171 -15.12 2.47 0.93
C SER A 171 -15.14 3.98 0.84
N VAL A 172 -14.06 4.55 0.34
CA VAL A 172 -13.94 5.98 0.04
C VAL A 172 -13.39 6.17 -1.37
N ILE A 173 -13.84 7.23 -2.02
CA ILE A 173 -13.25 7.73 -3.26
C ILE A 173 -13.11 9.25 -3.14
N ILE A 174 -11.96 9.78 -3.54
CA ILE A 174 -11.68 11.21 -3.50
C ILE A 174 -12.70 12.01 -4.32
N ASP A 175 -13.20 13.11 -3.78
CA ASP A 175 -14.16 13.99 -4.45
C ASP A 175 -13.49 14.88 -5.52
N ASP A 176 -14.27 15.39 -6.47
CA ASP A 176 -13.72 16.13 -7.61
C ASP A 176 -13.08 17.46 -7.23
N THR A 177 -13.50 18.08 -6.12
CA THR A 177 -12.88 19.33 -5.65
C THR A 177 -11.50 19.06 -5.05
N SER A 178 -11.37 17.98 -4.29
CA SER A 178 -10.09 17.51 -3.75
C SER A 178 -9.15 17.04 -4.85
N VAL A 179 -9.65 16.36 -5.89
CA VAL A 179 -8.86 15.99 -7.07
C VAL A 179 -8.27 17.22 -7.77
N LYS A 180 -9.06 18.28 -7.96
CA LYS A 180 -8.55 19.52 -8.58
C LYS A 180 -7.41 20.13 -7.77
N LYS A 181 -7.53 20.19 -6.45
CA LYS A 181 -6.47 20.68 -5.55
C LYS A 181 -5.23 19.81 -5.62
N LEU A 182 -5.40 18.49 -5.55
CA LEU A 182 -4.29 17.55 -5.61
C LEU A 182 -3.58 17.59 -6.97
N ARG A 183 -4.32 17.79 -8.06
CA ARG A 183 -3.76 17.93 -9.40
C ARG A 183 -2.83 19.14 -9.52
N VAL A 184 -3.20 20.28 -8.90
CA VAL A 184 -2.33 21.47 -8.87
C VAL A 184 -1.01 21.12 -8.19
N ILE A 185 -1.06 20.50 -7.01
CA ILE A 185 0.14 20.08 -6.25
C ILE A 185 1.02 19.14 -7.06
N VAL A 186 0.43 18.10 -7.67
CA VAL A 186 1.17 17.12 -8.48
C VAL A 186 1.79 17.77 -9.73
N THR A 187 1.08 18.71 -10.36
CA THR A 187 1.57 19.43 -11.54
C THR A 187 2.72 20.37 -11.18
N GLU A 188 2.57 21.13 -10.10
CA GLU A 188 3.60 22.04 -9.58
C GLU A 188 4.90 21.28 -9.30
N GLN A 189 4.82 20.12 -8.64
CA GLN A 189 6.01 19.28 -8.45
C GLN A 189 6.65 18.90 -9.78
N ASN A 190 5.87 18.42 -10.74
CA ASN A 190 6.40 17.98 -12.02
C ASN A 190 7.11 19.13 -12.77
N VAL A 191 6.59 20.35 -12.67
CA VAL A 191 7.20 21.55 -13.22
C VAL A 191 8.51 21.89 -12.48
N VAL A 192 8.48 21.95 -11.14
CA VAL A 192 9.63 22.29 -10.30
C VAL A 192 10.78 21.31 -10.50
N VAL A 193 10.49 20.02 -10.65
CA VAL A 193 11.51 18.99 -10.87
C VAL A 193 12.06 19.04 -12.29
N ASN A 194 11.22 19.17 -13.32
CA ASN A 194 11.68 19.02 -14.71
C ASN A 194 12.24 20.29 -15.35
N VAL A 195 11.77 21.47 -14.97
CA VAL A 195 12.23 22.75 -15.58
C VAL A 195 13.74 22.95 -15.44
N PRO A 196 14.38 22.72 -14.28
CA PRO A 196 15.84 22.83 -14.17
C PRO A 196 16.59 21.90 -15.12
N PHE A 197 16.15 20.64 -15.29
CA PHE A 197 16.77 19.71 -16.21
C PHE A 197 16.64 20.16 -17.68
N ILE A 198 15.51 20.76 -18.04
CA ILE A 198 15.31 21.35 -19.37
C ILE A 198 16.29 22.51 -19.58
N LEU A 199 16.45 23.41 -18.60
CA LEU A 199 17.39 24.54 -18.67
C LEU A 199 18.84 24.08 -18.79
N ILE A 200 19.24 23.06 -18.03
CA ILE A 200 20.58 22.45 -18.13
C ILE A 200 20.80 21.86 -19.52
N GLY A 201 19.82 21.10 -20.03
CA GLY A 201 19.87 20.53 -21.39
C GLY A 201 20.02 21.62 -22.46
N LEU A 202 19.26 22.70 -22.36
CA LEU A 202 19.37 23.86 -23.25
C LEU A 202 20.75 24.53 -23.16
N GLY A 203 21.29 24.68 -21.95
CA GLY A 203 22.63 25.22 -21.73
C GLY A 203 23.73 24.38 -22.39
N ILE A 204 23.65 23.05 -22.29
CA ILE A 204 24.59 22.13 -22.94
C ILE A 204 24.50 22.25 -24.46
N ILE A 205 23.29 22.30 -25.03
CA ILE A 205 23.09 22.43 -26.47
C ILE A 205 23.67 23.76 -26.98
N LEU A 206 23.34 24.88 -26.32
CA LEU A 206 23.84 26.20 -26.69
C LEU A 206 25.37 26.27 -26.55
N GLY A 207 25.94 25.71 -25.49
CA GLY A 207 27.38 25.61 -25.29
C GLY A 207 28.07 24.77 -26.36
N GLY A 208 27.49 23.63 -26.75
CA GLY A 208 27.98 22.78 -27.82
C GLY A 208 27.95 23.48 -29.19
N VAL A 209 26.87 24.21 -29.49
CA VAL A 209 26.76 25.03 -30.71
C VAL A 209 27.81 26.14 -30.70
N PHE A 210 28.00 26.83 -29.58
CA PHE A 210 29.02 27.87 -29.45
C PHE A 210 30.43 27.32 -29.68
N MET A 211 30.77 26.19 -29.05
CA MET A 211 32.05 25.50 -29.25
C MET A 211 32.24 25.07 -30.71
N PHE A 212 31.21 24.51 -31.34
CA PHE A 212 31.26 24.13 -32.75
C PHE A 212 31.49 25.34 -33.66
N LEU A 213 30.79 26.46 -33.43
CA LEU A 213 30.98 27.70 -34.18
C LEU A 213 32.39 28.27 -33.97
N MET A 214 32.92 28.23 -32.74
CA MET A 214 34.30 28.64 -32.43
C MET A 214 35.34 27.75 -33.13
N CYS A 215 35.14 26.43 -33.17
CA CYS A 215 36.03 25.53 -33.92
C CYS A 215 35.95 25.75 -35.44
N ARG A 216 34.82 26.24 -35.96
CA ARG A 216 34.66 26.58 -37.38
C ARG A 216 35.15 27.98 -37.74
N GLN A 217 35.21 28.90 -36.79
CA GLN A 217 36.01 30.11 -36.93
C GLN A 217 37.48 29.69 -36.97
N LYS A 218 38.05 29.60 -38.18
CA LYS A 218 39.49 29.44 -38.37
C LYS A 218 40.16 30.50 -37.51
N THR A 219 40.95 30.09 -36.51
CA THR A 219 41.94 30.95 -35.89
C THR A 219 42.71 31.60 -37.03
N PRO A 220 42.73 32.95 -37.15
CA PRO A 220 43.57 33.57 -38.17
C PRO A 220 44.98 33.03 -37.97
N GLU A 221 45.62 32.52 -39.03
CA GLU A 221 47.02 32.12 -38.95
C GLU A 221 47.80 33.33 -38.42
N SER A 222 48.41 33.17 -37.24
CA SER A 222 49.28 34.20 -36.68
C SER A 222 50.28 34.62 -37.76
N THR A 223 50.23 35.92 -38.11
CA THR A 223 51.01 36.51 -39.19
C THR A 223 52.50 36.27 -38.92
N ALA A 224 53.31 36.05 -39.96
CA ALA A 224 54.75 35.79 -39.80
C ALA A 224 55.49 36.83 -38.92
N ALA A 225 54.98 38.06 -38.82
CA ALA A 225 55.48 39.12 -37.94
C ALA A 225 55.32 38.85 -36.43
N GLU A 226 54.27 38.11 -36.00
CA GLU A 226 54.08 37.71 -34.59
C GLU A 226 54.96 36.51 -34.20
N ARG A 227 55.48 35.76 -35.18
CA ARG A 227 56.35 34.59 -34.95
C ARG A 227 57.84 34.93 -34.94
N GLN A 228 58.21 36.19 -35.19
CA GLN A 228 59.60 36.61 -35.08
C GLN A 228 60.00 36.71 -33.60
N PRO A 229 61.13 36.11 -33.18
CA PRO A 229 61.62 36.28 -31.82
C PRO A 229 61.94 37.76 -31.59
N LEU A 230 61.42 38.34 -30.51
CA LEU A 230 61.60 39.76 -30.15
C LEU A 230 63.05 40.13 -29.82
N LEU A 231 63.97 39.17 -29.84
CA LEU A 231 65.40 39.37 -29.65
C LEU A 231 66.16 38.42 -30.60
N SER A 232 66.73 38.97 -31.68
CA SER A 232 67.91 38.37 -32.30
C SER A 232 69.14 38.88 -31.55
N SER A 233 69.98 37.96 -31.08
CA SER A 233 71.31 38.25 -30.54
C SER A 233 72.17 39.06 -31.51
#